data_AF-A0A0P1AY04-F1
#
_entry.id   AF-A0A0P1AY04-F1
#
_cell.length_a   1.000
_cell.length_b   1.000
_cell.length_c   1.000
_cell.angle_alpha   90.00
_cell.angle_beta   90.00
_cell.angle_gamma   90.00
#
_symmetry.space_group_name_H-M   'P 1'
#
loop_
_entity.id
_entity.type
_entity.pdbx_description
1 polymer ?
#
loop_
_entity_poly.entity_id
_entity_poly.type
_entity_poly.pdbx_seq_one_letter_code
_entity_poly.pdbx_strand_id
1 'polypeptide(L)'
;MTDAENRKKFMQLLRMGVQHKVHNQQKNHGVSSEIVGRDRALVDEKMRSEARSASQSKRGLGVADLVGWQTLAWRNAFSMEPYFYETVKGKQLRIKQVLQGEVNGFGTGLTVWPAACVLLKLLEYQALSNLKALIESDDPFVLELGSGTGVVGIAAAMLLRAGRVVLTDMDNIRFIMQDNADLAQQDGVIDKKVVVDVNVLHSSEIVPDRTTSRSLNITQQASYPDPHLLRTSPLSEFSA
;
A
#
# COMPACT_ATOMS: atom_id res chain seq x y z
N MET A 1 -14.59 -17.73 14.40
CA MET A 1 -15.19 -17.04 13.25
C MET A 1 -14.41 -17.45 12.02
N THR A 2 -15.09 -17.94 10.99
CA THR A 2 -14.43 -18.48 9.79
C THR A 2 -13.94 -17.35 8.88
N ASP A 3 -12.81 -17.54 8.20
CA ASP A 3 -12.21 -16.54 7.29
C ASP A 3 -13.22 -16.00 6.25
N ALA A 4 -14.14 -16.85 5.81
CA ALA A 4 -15.22 -16.49 4.90
C ALA A 4 -16.22 -15.47 5.48
N GLU A 5 -16.55 -15.58 6.77
CA GLU A 5 -17.46 -14.64 7.45
C GLU A 5 -16.82 -13.27 7.63
N ASN A 6 -15.53 -13.23 7.96
CA ASN A 6 -14.76 -11.98 8.09
C ASN A 6 -14.66 -11.26 6.74
N ARG A 7 -14.35 -11.99 5.66
CA ARG A 7 -14.32 -11.45 4.29
C ARG A 7 -15.68 -10.91 3.85
N LYS A 8 -16.77 -11.64 4.14
CA LYS A 8 -18.13 -11.21 3.81
C LYS A 8 -18.52 -9.94 4.57
N LYS A 9 -18.17 -9.86 5.85
CA LYS A 9 -18.38 -8.69 6.70
C LYS A 9 -17.59 -7.47 6.19
N PHE A 10 -16.33 -7.68 5.82
CA PHE A 10 -15.49 -6.65 5.20
C PHE A 10 -16.11 -6.12 3.90
N MET A 11 -16.54 -6.99 2.99
CA MET A 11 -17.19 -6.59 1.72
C MET A 11 -18.54 -5.88 1.93
N GLN A 12 -19.31 -6.29 2.94
CA GLN A 12 -20.57 -5.64 3.28
C GLN A 12 -20.34 -4.23 3.81
N LEU A 13 -19.35 -4.07 4.70
CA LEU A 13 -18.94 -2.75 5.17
C LEU A 13 -18.48 -1.89 3.99
N LEU A 14 -17.68 -2.44 3.06
CA LEU A 14 -17.19 -1.72 1.87
C LEU A 14 -18.35 -1.12 1.08
N ARG A 15 -19.40 -1.92 0.84
CA ARG A 15 -20.61 -1.49 0.15
C ARG A 15 -21.36 -0.39 0.91
N MET A 16 -21.51 -0.51 2.23
CA MET A 16 -22.21 0.47 3.04
C MET A 16 -21.52 1.84 3.04
N GLY A 17 -20.19 1.87 3.16
CA GLY A 17 -19.44 3.12 3.13
C GLY A 17 -19.48 3.83 1.78
N VAL A 18 -19.46 3.09 0.67
CA VAL A 18 -19.64 3.66 -0.67
C VAL A 18 -21.03 4.30 -0.81
N GLN A 19 -22.09 3.62 -0.37
CA GLN A 19 -23.46 4.15 -0.44
C GLN A 19 -23.66 5.40 0.42
N HIS A 20 -23.04 5.45 1.61
CA HIS A 20 -23.08 6.62 2.47
C HIS A 20 -22.38 7.84 1.84
N LYS A 21 -21.28 7.61 1.10
CA LYS A 21 -20.56 8.65 0.35
C LYS A 21 -21.40 9.19 -0.82
N VAL A 22 -22.05 8.32 -1.59
CA VAL A 22 -22.93 8.73 -2.71
C VAL A 22 -24.07 9.61 -2.22
N HIS A 23 -24.69 9.26 -1.09
CA HIS A 23 -25.76 10.06 -0.50
C HIS A 23 -25.28 11.42 0.02
N ASN A 24 -24.09 11.51 0.60
CA ASN A 24 -23.55 12.78 1.11
C ASN A 24 -23.03 13.71 0.00
N GLN A 25 -22.48 13.17 -1.10
CA GLN A 25 -22.10 13.97 -2.26
C GLN A 25 -23.31 14.60 -2.95
N GLN A 26 -24.43 13.88 -3.05
CA GLN A 26 -25.67 14.42 -3.62
C GLN A 26 -26.29 15.52 -2.74
N LYS A 27 -26.13 15.45 -1.41
CA LYS A 27 -26.59 16.50 -0.49
C LYS A 27 -25.72 17.76 -0.53
N ASN A 28 -24.40 17.62 -0.67
CA ASN A 28 -23.50 18.78 -0.71
C ASN A 28 -23.55 19.56 -2.04
N HIS A 29 -23.98 18.93 -3.15
CA HIS A 29 -24.25 19.66 -4.40
C HIS A 29 -25.50 20.57 -4.35
N GLY A 30 -26.32 20.51 -3.28
CA GLY A 30 -27.47 21.39 -3.07
C GLY A 30 -27.21 22.59 -2.16
N VAL A 31 -26.03 22.70 -1.53
CA VAL A 31 -25.71 23.75 -0.54
C VAL A 31 -24.39 24.43 -0.93
N SER A 32 -24.32 24.92 -2.16
CA SER A 32 -23.22 25.77 -2.62
C SER A 32 -23.74 27.10 -3.15
N SER A 33 -24.61 27.75 -2.37
CA SER A 33 -24.76 29.19 -2.38
C SER A 33 -25.00 29.63 -0.95
N GLU A 34 -24.20 30.59 -0.49
CA GLU A 34 -24.27 31.24 0.81
C GLU A 34 -23.57 30.49 1.98
N ILE A 35 -22.30 30.86 2.21
CA ILE A 35 -21.89 31.71 3.34
C ILE A 35 -20.36 31.82 3.28
N VAL A 36 -19.88 33.00 2.84
CA VAL A 36 -18.51 33.44 3.01
C VAL A 36 -18.39 34.05 4.42
N GLY A 37 -17.38 33.60 5.17
CA GLY A 37 -16.85 34.30 6.33
C GLY A 37 -17.39 33.85 7.68
N ARG A 38 -16.64 32.96 8.36
CA ARG A 38 -16.43 33.05 9.82
C ARG A 38 -15.24 32.24 10.31
N ASP A 39 -14.56 32.85 11.27
CA ASP A 39 -13.32 32.55 11.98
C ASP A 39 -12.77 31.12 12.03
N ARG A 40 -11.47 31.01 11.66
CA ARG A 40 -10.64 29.79 11.73
C ARG A 40 -10.60 29.13 13.11
N ALA A 41 -10.75 29.88 14.20
CA ALA A 41 -10.68 29.34 15.56
C ALA A 41 -11.92 28.48 15.94
N LEU A 42 -13.09 28.79 15.38
CA LEU A 42 -14.32 28.01 15.60
C LEU A 42 -14.32 26.71 14.78
N VAL A 43 -13.60 26.69 13.66
CA VAL A 43 -13.44 25.50 12.82
C VAL A 43 -12.57 24.46 13.54
N ASP A 44 -11.47 24.89 14.20
CA ASP A 44 -10.59 23.99 14.95
C ASP A 44 -11.27 23.35 16.18
N GLU A 45 -12.11 24.11 16.89
CA GLU A 45 -12.85 23.60 18.05
C GLU A 45 -13.98 22.64 17.64
N LYS A 46 -14.60 22.91 16.48
CA LYS A 46 -15.55 22.00 15.84
C LYS A 46 -14.85 20.73 15.32
N MET A 47 -13.63 20.84 14.80
CA MET A 47 -12.84 19.73 14.29
C MET A 47 -12.38 18.78 15.41
N ARG A 48 -12.01 19.32 16.59
CA ARG A 48 -11.70 18.52 17.79
C ARG A 48 -12.93 17.87 18.41
N SER A 49 -14.09 18.53 18.38
CA SER A 49 -15.33 17.98 18.94
C SER A 49 -15.95 16.92 18.04
N GLU A 50 -15.85 17.04 16.72
CA GLU A 50 -16.30 16.01 15.76
C GLU A 50 -15.42 14.75 15.81
N ALA A 51 -14.10 14.91 15.92
CA ALA A 51 -13.17 13.79 16.15
C ALA A 51 -13.45 13.07 17.49
N ARG A 52 -13.82 13.81 18.55
CA ARG A 52 -14.23 13.25 19.84
C ARG A 52 -15.62 12.61 19.80
N SER A 53 -16.57 13.16 19.06
CA SER A 53 -17.92 12.60 18.93
C SER A 53 -17.92 11.29 18.13
N ALA A 54 -17.04 11.16 17.13
CA ALA A 54 -16.79 9.91 16.41
C ALA A 54 -16.25 8.78 17.30
N SER A 55 -15.63 9.12 18.44
CA SER A 55 -15.09 8.13 19.40
C SER A 55 -16.13 7.58 20.39
N GLN A 56 -17.32 8.21 20.52
CA GLN A 56 -18.29 7.87 21.58
C GLN A 56 -19.57 7.17 21.10
N SER A 57 -19.82 7.02 19.80
CA SER A 57 -21.04 6.35 19.30
C SER A 57 -20.87 4.86 19.05
N LYS A 58 -21.10 4.10 20.13
CA LYS A 58 -21.80 2.79 20.23
C LYS A 58 -21.27 1.54 19.49
N ARG A 59 -20.74 0.65 20.35
CA ARG A 59 -21.02 -0.80 20.54
C ARG A 59 -20.98 -1.72 19.31
N GLY A 60 -19.98 -2.62 19.31
CA GLY A 60 -20.05 -3.92 18.65
C GLY A 60 -19.12 -4.15 17.45
N LEU A 61 -18.11 -3.31 17.24
CA LEU A 61 -17.11 -3.47 16.17
C LEU A 61 -15.72 -3.54 16.78
N GLY A 62 -14.91 -4.52 16.34
CA GLY A 62 -13.52 -4.62 16.75
C GLY A 62 -12.77 -3.35 16.36
N VAL A 63 -11.91 -2.85 17.25
CA VAL A 63 -11.17 -1.59 17.09
C VAL A 63 -10.42 -1.51 15.75
N ALA A 64 -9.91 -2.65 15.25
CA ALA A 64 -9.23 -2.73 13.96
C ALA A 64 -10.15 -2.47 12.75
N ASP A 65 -11.41 -2.92 12.79
CA ASP A 65 -12.37 -2.72 11.71
C ASP A 65 -12.66 -1.22 11.52
N LEU A 66 -12.78 -0.46 12.60
CA LEU A 66 -13.09 0.99 12.57
C LEU A 66 -11.93 1.86 12.06
N VAL A 67 -10.68 1.44 12.30
CA VAL A 67 -9.49 2.24 11.96
C VAL A 67 -9.26 2.30 10.45
N GLY A 68 -9.44 1.19 9.72
CA GLY A 68 -9.27 1.19 8.26
C GLY A 68 -10.25 2.10 7.51
N TRP A 69 -11.46 2.23 8.05
CA TRP A 69 -12.49 3.14 7.53
C TRP A 69 -12.14 4.60 7.70
N GLN A 70 -11.52 4.96 8.82
CA GLN A 70 -11.08 6.33 9.10
C GLN A 70 -10.00 6.76 8.11
N THR A 71 -9.05 5.89 7.77
CA THR A 71 -8.02 6.16 6.75
C THR A 71 -8.62 6.47 5.38
N LEU A 72 -9.56 5.66 4.89
CA LEU A 72 -10.18 5.87 3.58
C LEU A 72 -11.09 7.11 3.56
N ALA A 73 -11.81 7.37 4.65
CA ALA A 73 -12.63 8.56 4.79
C ALA A 73 -11.76 9.83 4.78
N TRP A 74 -10.67 9.82 5.55
CA TRP A 74 -9.69 10.91 5.58
C TRP A 74 -9.08 11.13 4.19
N ARG A 75 -8.52 10.08 3.57
CA ARG A 75 -7.89 10.20 2.25
C ARG A 75 -8.85 10.74 1.19
N ASN A 76 -10.13 10.35 1.23
CA ASN A 76 -11.12 10.90 0.32
C ASN A 76 -11.42 12.39 0.60
N ALA A 77 -11.52 12.82 1.86
CA ALA A 77 -11.82 14.19 2.24
C ALA A 77 -10.64 15.14 2.02
N PHE A 78 -9.42 14.64 2.19
CA PHE A 78 -8.16 15.39 2.19
C PHE A 78 -7.23 14.99 1.04
N SER A 79 -7.82 14.56 -0.07
CA SER A 79 -7.07 14.10 -1.26
C SER A 79 -6.15 15.15 -1.87
N MET A 80 -6.38 16.43 -1.56
CA MET A 80 -5.59 17.58 -2.02
C MET A 80 -4.56 18.06 -0.99
N GLU A 81 -4.44 17.41 0.17
CA GLU A 81 -3.43 17.81 1.15
C GLU A 81 -2.02 17.45 0.68
N PRO A 82 -1.02 18.32 0.90
CA PRO A 82 0.36 18.07 0.50
C PRO A 82 1.00 16.91 1.27
N TYR A 83 0.38 16.49 2.37
CA TYR A 83 0.79 15.34 3.14
C TYR A 83 -0.40 14.46 3.48
N PHE A 84 -0.24 13.15 3.30
CA PHE A 84 -1.09 12.12 3.87
C PHE A 84 -0.58 11.73 5.24
N TYR A 85 -1.47 11.62 6.21
CA TYR A 85 -1.15 11.23 7.59
C TYR A 85 -1.88 9.95 7.95
N GLU A 86 -1.17 9.02 8.58
CA GLU A 86 -1.76 7.80 9.11
C GLU A 86 -1.09 7.39 10.42
N THR A 87 -1.84 6.73 11.30
CA THR A 87 -1.24 6.12 12.50
C THR A 87 -0.95 4.66 12.22
N VAL A 88 0.32 4.27 12.35
CA VAL A 88 0.77 2.89 12.18
C VAL A 88 1.50 2.46 13.45
N LYS A 89 1.00 1.43 14.13
CA LYS A 89 1.55 0.92 15.41
C LYS A 89 1.73 2.04 16.47
N GLY A 90 0.78 2.97 16.51
CA GLY A 90 0.80 4.11 17.44
C GLY A 90 1.80 5.22 17.10
N LYS A 91 2.53 5.12 15.98
CA LYS A 91 3.39 6.19 15.47
C LYS A 91 2.70 6.89 14.30
N GLN A 92 2.87 8.21 14.21
CA GLN A 92 2.32 9.00 13.11
C GLN A 92 3.24 8.87 11.89
N LEU A 93 2.76 8.22 10.84
CA LEU A 93 3.37 8.21 9.52
C LEU A 93 2.90 9.43 8.73
N ARG A 94 3.83 10.16 8.13
CA ARG A 94 3.57 11.28 7.23
C ARG A 94 4.18 10.99 5.86
N ILE A 95 3.39 11.17 4.81
CA ILE A 95 3.76 10.90 3.42
C ILE A 95 3.52 12.15 2.60
N LYS A 96 4.57 12.68 1.97
CA LYS A 96 4.48 13.79 1.02
C LYS A 96 3.73 13.33 -0.23
N GLN A 97 2.89 14.22 -0.73
CA GLN A 97 2.13 14.05 -1.96
C GLN A 97 2.43 15.21 -2.90
N VAL A 98 2.43 14.93 -4.21
CA VAL A 98 2.46 15.96 -5.25
C VAL A 98 1.21 15.78 -6.10
N LEU A 99 0.37 16.80 -6.11
CA LEU A 99 -0.87 16.81 -6.89
C LEU A 99 -0.56 16.99 -8.37
N GLN A 100 -1.52 16.63 -9.22
CA GLN A 100 -1.45 16.90 -10.65
C GLN A 100 -0.25 16.25 -11.34
N GLY A 101 0.16 15.06 -10.87
CA GLY A 101 1.28 14.33 -11.46
C GLY A 101 1.02 13.92 -12.92
N GLU A 102 -0.23 13.59 -13.23
CA GLU A 102 -0.68 13.15 -14.54
C GLU A 102 -0.55 14.23 -15.61
N VAL A 103 -0.78 15.50 -15.26
CA VAL A 103 -0.62 16.63 -16.19
C VAL A 103 0.82 17.10 -16.30
N ASN A 104 1.68 16.70 -15.36
CA ASN A 104 3.10 17.08 -15.30
C ASN A 104 4.05 15.96 -15.77
N GLY A 105 3.54 14.87 -16.36
CA GLY A 105 4.36 13.78 -16.91
C GLY A 105 4.91 12.80 -15.87
N PHE A 106 4.49 12.91 -14.61
CA PHE A 106 4.86 12.02 -13.51
C PHE A 106 3.86 10.88 -13.30
N GLY A 107 2.75 10.88 -14.05
CA GLY A 107 1.68 9.92 -13.86
C GLY A 107 1.00 10.11 -12.50
N THR A 108 0.26 9.09 -12.05
CA THR A 108 -0.59 9.22 -10.86
C THR A 108 0.06 8.71 -9.58
N GLY A 109 1.32 8.27 -9.63
CA GLY A 109 2.03 7.67 -8.49
C GLY A 109 2.38 8.65 -7.37
N LEU A 110 2.17 9.96 -7.57
CA LEU A 110 2.57 11.01 -6.64
C LEU A 110 1.59 11.27 -5.49
N THR A 111 0.48 10.54 -5.41
CA THR A 111 -0.51 10.65 -4.31
C THR A 111 -0.78 9.28 -3.70
N VAL A 112 -1.30 9.24 -2.47
CA VAL A 112 -1.67 7.99 -1.81
C VAL A 112 -2.99 7.46 -2.36
N TRP A 113 -2.93 6.30 -2.99
CA TRP A 113 -4.09 5.66 -3.60
C TRP A 113 -4.98 4.95 -2.57
N PRO A 114 -6.30 4.85 -2.81
CA PRO A 114 -7.22 4.03 -2.00
C PRO A 114 -6.69 2.63 -1.68
N ALA A 115 -6.11 1.97 -2.69
CA ALA A 115 -5.60 0.61 -2.57
C ALA A 115 -4.42 0.55 -1.59
N ALA A 116 -3.53 1.54 -1.62
CA ALA A 116 -2.41 1.65 -0.70
C ALA A 116 -2.89 1.80 0.76
N CYS A 117 -3.94 2.61 1.00
CA CYS A 117 -4.55 2.72 2.33
C CYS A 117 -5.07 1.36 2.84
N VAL A 118 -5.77 0.61 1.98
CA VAL A 118 -6.31 -0.70 2.36
C VAL A 118 -5.20 -1.69 2.65
N LEU A 119 -4.18 -1.75 1.80
CA LEU A 119 -3.06 -2.68 1.96
C LEU A 119 -2.24 -2.37 3.21
N LEU A 120 -1.97 -1.08 3.48
CA LEU A 120 -1.32 -0.64 4.73
C LEU A 120 -2.09 -1.14 5.96
N LYS A 121 -3.41 -0.96 5.99
CA LYS A 121 -4.23 -1.37 7.14
C LYS A 121 -4.40 -2.88 7.24
N LEU A 122 -4.39 -3.57 6.11
CA LEU A 122 -4.33 -5.04 6.09
C LEU A 122 -3.02 -5.54 6.68
N LEU A 123 -1.87 -4.96 6.31
CA LEU A 123 -0.57 -5.28 6.89
C LEU A 123 -0.54 -5.01 8.39
N GLU A 124 -1.05 -3.87 8.84
CA GLU A 124 -1.14 -3.53 10.26
C GLU A 124 -2.00 -4.55 11.02
N TYR A 125 -3.17 -4.90 10.48
CA TYR A 125 -4.04 -5.91 11.06
C TYR A 125 -3.37 -7.28 11.18
N GLN A 126 -2.68 -7.73 10.12
CA GLN A 126 -2.01 -9.02 10.11
C GLN A 126 -0.79 -9.04 11.05
N ALA A 127 0.00 -7.97 11.09
CA ALA A 127 1.14 -7.84 11.99
C ALA A 127 0.72 -7.87 13.47
N LEU A 128 -0.45 -7.31 13.81
CA LEU A 128 -1.01 -7.36 15.16
C LEU A 128 -1.67 -8.72 15.50
N SER A 129 -2.26 -9.39 14.52
CA SER A 129 -3.04 -10.60 14.75
C SER A 129 -2.19 -11.87 14.75
N ASN A 130 -1.32 -12.04 13.76
CA ASN A 130 -0.46 -13.21 13.62
C ASN A 130 0.74 -12.93 12.69
N LEU A 131 1.74 -12.22 13.20
CA LEU A 131 2.93 -11.86 12.42
C LEU A 131 3.66 -13.08 11.83
N LYS A 132 3.70 -14.21 12.54
CA LYS A 132 4.36 -15.45 12.08
C LYS A 132 3.67 -16.09 10.88
N ALA A 133 2.37 -15.86 10.70
CA ALA A 133 1.66 -16.34 9.50
C ALA A 133 1.90 -15.44 8.29
N LEU A 134 2.31 -14.19 8.49
CA LEU A 134 2.68 -13.28 7.42
C LEU A 134 4.16 -13.45 7.01
N ILE A 135 5.02 -13.79 7.98
CA ILE A 135 6.47 -13.82 7.80
C ILE A 135 7.09 -14.96 8.61
N GLU A 136 7.87 -15.80 7.93
CA GLU A 136 8.58 -16.93 8.54
C GLU A 136 9.97 -16.56 9.09
N SER A 137 10.51 -15.39 8.74
CA SER A 137 11.81 -14.86 9.20
C SER A 137 11.67 -13.73 10.23
N ASP A 138 12.70 -13.56 11.07
CA ASP A 138 12.83 -12.48 12.05
C ASP A 138 13.24 -11.14 11.44
N ASP A 139 13.77 -11.14 10.21
CA ASP A 139 14.33 -10.00 9.49
C ASP A 139 13.98 -9.99 7.98
N PRO A 140 12.70 -10.07 7.62
CA PRO A 140 12.27 -10.27 6.23
C PRO A 140 12.80 -9.20 5.27
N PHE A 141 13.03 -9.63 4.04
CA PHE A 141 13.22 -8.75 2.90
C PHE A 141 11.87 -8.45 2.23
N VAL A 142 11.56 -7.17 2.04
CA VAL A 142 10.31 -6.73 1.39
C VAL A 142 10.66 -5.98 0.11
N LEU A 143 10.02 -6.34 -0.99
CA LEU A 143 10.09 -5.61 -2.26
C LEU A 143 8.68 -5.09 -2.58
N GLU A 144 8.54 -3.77 -2.75
CA GLU A 144 7.30 -3.15 -3.22
C GLU A 144 7.45 -2.77 -4.70
N LEU A 145 6.53 -3.27 -5.54
CA LEU A 145 6.45 -2.94 -6.97
C LEU A 145 5.36 -1.90 -7.19
N GLY A 146 5.64 -0.86 -7.97
CA GLY A 146 4.67 0.21 -8.22
C GLY A 146 4.39 1.00 -6.94
N SER A 147 5.45 1.38 -6.24
CA SER A 147 5.38 1.93 -4.88
C SER A 147 4.70 3.30 -4.83
N GLY A 148 4.69 4.06 -5.93
CA GLY A 148 4.14 5.41 -5.98
C GLY A 148 4.80 6.32 -4.95
N THR A 149 4.07 6.61 -3.86
CA THR A 149 4.58 7.40 -2.72
C THR A 149 5.44 6.59 -1.75
N GLY A 150 5.44 5.25 -1.82
CA GLY A 150 6.16 4.35 -0.92
C GLY A 150 5.44 4.04 0.39
N VAL A 151 4.19 4.52 0.58
CA VAL A 151 3.48 4.44 1.87
C VAL A 151 3.32 3.02 2.41
N VAL A 152 3.13 2.01 1.54
CA VAL A 152 2.91 0.63 2.00
C VAL A 152 4.23 -0.01 2.41
N GLY A 153 5.29 0.12 1.61
CA GLY A 153 6.62 -0.39 1.95
C GLY A 153 7.19 0.28 3.20
N ILE A 154 6.97 1.58 3.38
CA ILE A 154 7.32 2.27 4.63
C ILE A 154 6.52 1.69 5.80
N ALA A 155 5.22 1.45 5.64
CA ALA A 155 4.43 0.79 6.68
C ALA A 155 4.93 -0.63 6.97
N ALA A 156 5.36 -1.39 5.96
CA ALA A 156 5.99 -2.69 6.13
C ALA A 156 7.29 -2.58 6.95
N ALA A 157 8.13 -1.57 6.67
CA ALA A 157 9.33 -1.29 7.47
C ALA A 157 8.99 -1.02 8.95
N MET A 158 7.90 -0.29 9.22
CA MET A 158 7.43 0.01 10.57
C MET A 158 6.86 -1.21 11.32
N LEU A 159 6.18 -2.11 10.60
CA LEU A 159 5.39 -3.19 11.19
C LEU A 159 6.15 -4.50 11.32
N LEU A 160 6.92 -4.85 10.29
CA LEU A 160 7.42 -6.22 10.08
C LEU A 160 8.82 -6.46 10.64
N ARG A 161 9.46 -5.44 11.24
CA ARG A 161 10.87 -5.48 11.67
C ARG A 161 11.81 -5.98 10.55
N ALA A 162 11.46 -5.67 9.30
CA ALA A 162 12.18 -6.09 8.11
C ALA A 162 13.67 -5.81 8.23
N GLY A 163 14.53 -6.71 7.76
CA GLY A 163 15.95 -6.41 7.62
C GLY A 163 16.14 -5.32 6.57
N ARG A 164 15.35 -5.39 5.50
CA ARG A 164 15.42 -4.47 4.36
C ARG A 164 14.09 -4.38 3.62
N VAL A 165 13.73 -3.17 3.22
CA VAL A 165 12.61 -2.87 2.33
C VAL A 165 13.16 -2.16 1.10
N VAL A 166 12.76 -2.59 -0.09
CA VAL A 166 13.11 -1.95 -1.36
C VAL A 166 11.83 -1.44 -2.00
N LEU A 167 11.76 -0.11 -2.16
CA LEU A 167 10.69 0.57 -2.87
C LEU A 167 11.08 0.68 -4.34
N THR A 168 10.21 0.24 -5.24
CA THR A 168 10.44 0.34 -6.69
C THR A 168 9.27 0.93 -7.44
N ASP A 169 9.60 1.76 -8.42
CA ASP A 169 8.68 2.34 -9.40
C ASP A 169 9.50 2.93 -10.58
N MET A 170 8.84 3.63 -11.49
CA MET A 170 9.46 4.36 -12.59
C MET A 170 10.39 5.48 -12.10
N ASP A 171 11.45 5.76 -12.86
CA ASP A 171 12.49 6.72 -12.50
C ASP A 171 11.95 8.14 -12.26
N ASN A 172 10.97 8.55 -13.05
CA ASN A 172 10.36 9.88 -12.97
C ASN A 172 9.71 10.17 -11.61
N ILE A 173 9.35 9.15 -10.81
CA ILE A 173 8.82 9.35 -9.46
C ILE A 173 9.79 8.91 -8.36
N ARG A 174 11.03 8.57 -8.69
CA ARG A 174 12.07 8.17 -7.72
C ARG A 174 12.25 9.19 -6.60
N PHE A 175 12.18 10.47 -6.94
CA PHE A 175 12.38 11.57 -5.98
C PHE A 175 11.35 11.55 -4.84
N ILE A 176 10.07 11.27 -5.12
CA ILE A 176 9.05 11.29 -4.06
C ILE A 176 9.16 10.06 -3.16
N MET A 177 9.54 8.91 -3.73
CA MET A 177 9.83 7.71 -2.94
C MET A 177 11.00 7.96 -2.00
N GLN A 178 12.08 8.58 -2.48
CA GLN A 178 13.24 8.91 -1.67
C GLN A 178 12.90 9.93 -0.58
N ASP A 179 12.20 11.02 -0.94
CA ASP A 179 11.75 12.02 0.04
C ASP A 179 10.95 11.38 1.17
N ASN A 180 10.03 10.45 0.84
CA ASN A 180 9.20 9.80 1.85
C ASN A 180 9.94 8.77 2.70
N ALA A 181 10.89 8.02 2.12
CA ALA A 181 11.76 7.13 2.88
C ALA A 181 12.63 7.93 3.86
N ASP A 182 13.21 9.05 3.40
CA ASP A 182 14.04 9.94 4.22
C ASP A 182 13.21 10.57 5.33
N LEU A 183 12.01 11.06 5.03
CA LEU A 183 11.08 11.60 6.04
C LEU A 183 10.74 10.55 7.10
N ALA A 184 10.43 9.32 6.71
CA ALA A 184 10.11 8.26 7.67
C ALA A 184 11.31 7.90 8.57
N GLN A 185 12.53 7.96 8.03
CA GLN A 185 13.75 7.77 8.80
C GLN A 185 14.02 8.95 9.76
N GLN A 186 13.85 10.19 9.28
CA GLN A 186 14.01 11.43 10.05
C GLN A 186 13.01 11.52 11.20
N ASP A 187 11.75 11.19 10.93
CA ASP A 187 10.66 11.18 11.92
C ASP A 187 10.80 10.02 12.94
N GLY A 188 11.78 9.13 12.75
CA GLY A 188 12.06 8.01 13.67
C GLY A 188 10.93 6.97 13.73
N VAL A 189 10.10 6.93 12.68
CA VAL A 189 8.96 5.99 12.63
C VAL A 189 9.44 4.57 12.32
N ILE A 190 10.49 4.47 11.50
CA ILE A 190 11.21 3.22 11.17
C ILE A 190 12.30 2.94 12.21
N ASP A 191 12.47 1.67 12.59
CA ASP A 191 13.55 1.23 13.46
C ASP A 191 14.91 1.37 12.73
N LYS A 192 15.94 1.88 13.41
CA LYS A 192 17.27 2.15 12.85
C LYS A 192 17.96 0.94 12.21
N LYS A 193 17.54 -0.27 12.59
CA LYS A 193 18.07 -1.52 12.01
C LYS A 193 17.46 -1.88 10.64
N VAL A 194 16.34 -1.27 10.29
CA VAL A 194 15.62 -1.54 9.04
C VAL A 194 16.20 -0.63 7.97
N VAL A 195 16.68 -1.22 6.88
CA VAL A 195 17.15 -0.46 5.71
C VAL A 195 15.97 -0.23 4.77
N VAL A 196 15.75 1.00 4.30
CA VAL A 196 14.79 1.30 3.24
C VAL A 196 15.53 1.87 2.04
N ASP A 197 15.56 1.11 0.94
CA ASP A 197 16.19 1.51 -0.31
C ASP A 197 15.14 1.91 -1.35
N VAL A 198 15.53 2.82 -2.24
CA VAL A 198 14.71 3.26 -3.37
C VAL A 198 15.44 2.96 -4.67
N ASN A 199 14.87 2.03 -5.44
CA ASN A 199 15.41 1.58 -6.71
C ASN A 199 14.42 1.87 -7.84
N VAL A 200 14.98 2.06 -9.04
CA VAL A 200 14.19 2.23 -10.26
C VAL A 200 13.88 0.86 -10.82
N LEU A 201 12.64 0.65 -11.26
CA LEU A 201 12.27 -0.51 -12.06
C LEU A 201 12.07 -0.08 -13.52
N HIS A 202 13.00 -0.46 -14.39
CA HIS A 202 12.79 -0.33 -15.82
C HIS A 202 11.97 -1.52 -16.33
N SER A 203 10.86 -1.27 -17.02
CA SER A 203 9.96 -2.30 -17.55
C SER A 203 10.64 -3.32 -18.48
N SER A 204 11.82 -2.97 -19.03
CA SER A 204 12.66 -3.81 -19.89
C SER A 204 13.68 -4.68 -19.14
N GLU A 205 13.86 -4.49 -17.83
CA GLU A 205 14.84 -5.23 -17.01
C GLU A 205 14.22 -6.39 -16.21
N ILE A 206 12.92 -6.64 -16.38
CA ILE A 206 12.27 -7.86 -15.89
C ILE A 206 12.57 -9.01 -16.87
N VAL A 207 13.86 -9.28 -17.08
CA VAL A 207 14.37 -10.55 -17.58
C VAL A 207 15.48 -10.91 -16.59
N PRO A 208 15.39 -12.03 -15.86
CA PRO A 208 16.59 -12.54 -15.23
C PRO A 208 17.54 -12.93 -16.37
N ASP A 209 18.49 -12.04 -16.65
CA ASP A 209 19.63 -12.37 -17.48
C ASP A 209 20.34 -13.53 -16.79
N ARG A 210 20.18 -14.74 -17.34
CA ARG A 210 20.92 -15.92 -16.89
C ARG A 210 22.42 -15.82 -17.18
N THR A 211 22.91 -14.69 -17.68
CA THR A 211 24.24 -14.56 -18.27
C THR A 211 25.23 -13.67 -17.52
N THR A 212 24.88 -13.12 -16.35
CA THR A 212 25.85 -12.40 -15.50
C THR A 212 26.05 -13.04 -14.12
N SER A 213 26.41 -14.32 -14.13
CA SER A 213 27.13 -14.93 -13.02
C SER A 213 28.58 -14.40 -12.99
N ARG A 214 28.84 -13.37 -12.19
CA ARG A 214 30.16 -13.21 -11.58
C ARG A 214 30.29 -14.24 -10.46
N SER A 215 30.88 -15.37 -10.81
CA SER A 215 31.67 -16.29 -9.98
C SER A 215 31.35 -16.31 -8.48
N LEU A 216 30.35 -17.12 -8.10
CA LEU A 216 30.46 -17.88 -6.85
C LEU A 216 30.64 -19.35 -7.24
N ASN A 217 31.86 -19.84 -7.02
CA ASN A 217 32.29 -21.19 -7.34
C ASN A 217 31.42 -22.24 -6.65
N ILE A 218 30.62 -23.00 -7.40
CA ILE A 218 30.14 -24.31 -6.99
C ILE A 218 30.29 -25.27 -8.17
N THR A 219 31.31 -26.12 -8.08
CA THR A 219 31.46 -27.33 -8.88
C THR A 219 30.38 -28.32 -8.45
N GLN A 220 29.54 -28.79 -9.38
CA GLN A 220 29.47 -30.20 -9.83
C GLN A 220 28.19 -30.43 -10.67
N GLN A 221 28.38 -31.05 -11.83
CA GLN A 221 27.36 -31.37 -12.83
C GLN A 221 26.39 -32.46 -12.38
N ALA A 222 25.11 -32.29 -12.69
CA ALA A 222 24.21 -33.39 -13.01
C ALA A 222 23.29 -32.96 -14.17
N SER A 223 23.51 -33.57 -15.33
CA SER A 223 22.81 -33.31 -16.59
C SER A 223 21.47 -34.04 -16.62
N TYR A 224 20.40 -33.34 -16.98
CA TYR A 224 19.14 -33.96 -17.44
C TYR A 224 18.84 -33.50 -18.87
N PRO A 225 18.33 -34.39 -19.74
CA PRO A 225 18.20 -34.11 -21.17
C PRO A 225 16.98 -33.23 -21.49
N ASP A 226 17.13 -32.45 -22.55
CA ASP A 226 16.16 -31.50 -23.11
C ASP A 226 14.97 -32.24 -23.76
N PRO A 227 13.70 -31.96 -23.39
CA PRO A 227 12.54 -32.74 -23.84
C PRO A 227 12.05 -32.46 -25.27
N HIS A 228 12.83 -31.78 -26.13
CA HIS A 228 12.37 -31.39 -27.47
C HIS A 228 13.05 -32.08 -28.66
N LEU A 229 13.76 -33.19 -28.43
CA LEU A 229 14.30 -34.03 -29.50
C LEU A 229 13.74 -35.45 -29.40
N LEU A 230 12.55 -35.66 -29.96
CA LEU A 230 12.15 -36.90 -30.64
C LEU A 230 11.02 -36.57 -31.62
N ARG A 231 11.45 -36.14 -32.81
CA ARG A 231 10.66 -36.10 -34.04
C ARG A 231 10.61 -37.54 -34.58
N THR A 232 9.47 -38.00 -35.11
CA THR A 232 9.39 -38.65 -36.44
C THR A 232 7.94 -38.86 -36.86
N SER A 233 7.75 -38.75 -38.17
CA SER A 233 6.49 -38.58 -38.91
C SER A 233 5.91 -39.93 -39.41
N PRO A 234 4.99 -39.98 -40.42
CA PRO A 234 3.80 -40.83 -40.43
C PRO A 234 4.00 -42.15 -41.21
N LEU A 235 2.98 -43.03 -41.26
CA LEU A 235 2.56 -43.77 -42.46
C LEU A 235 1.25 -44.52 -42.22
N SER A 236 0.49 -44.63 -43.30
CA SER A 236 -0.85 -45.19 -43.47
C SER A 236 -0.89 -46.72 -43.54
N GLU A 237 -2.14 -47.24 -43.48
CA GLU A 237 -2.71 -48.40 -44.21
C GLU A 237 -3.05 -49.73 -43.49
N PHE A 238 -4.32 -50.09 -43.72
CA PHE A 238 -5.00 -51.39 -43.91
C PHE A 238 -5.53 -52.27 -42.76
N SER A 239 -6.73 -52.77 -43.07
CA SER A 239 -7.79 -53.46 -42.32
C SER A 239 -7.49 -54.86 -41.78
N ALA A 240 -8.32 -55.28 -40.82
CA ALA A 240 -9.08 -56.54 -40.88
C ALA A 240 -10.50 -56.28 -40.33
#